data_AF-A0A7Z6MZF2-F1
#
_entry.id   AF-A0A7Z6MZF2-F1
#
_cell.length_a   1.000
_cell.length_b   1.000
_cell.length_c   1.000
_cell.angle_alpha   90.00
_cell.angle_beta   90.00
_cell.angle_gamma   90.00
#
_symmetry.space_group_name_H-M   'P 1'
#
loop_
_entity.id
_entity.type
_entity.pdbx_description
1 polymer ?
#
loop_
_entity_poly.entity_id
_entity_poly.type
_entity_poly.pdbx_seq_one_letter_code
_entity_poly.pdbx_strand_id
1 'polypeptide(L)'
;MSGPELAAPAKKPPTLRFEGGEHTAIGDDTLLRFSKDAPAIPARQVELHLPNGLALTYGQVIALGGDFYGIPGQPINEGTSPADRMQRFSAAFNSLAVLPASRDEAPKILAVMQKEINAVNQAIKDGKQAHEAYDALGDTLSEEWNRITGGGSAVSALIPLGRYLKLAADNADHFGEWALAAYLAGHAAALQQAVVAHQTGTDQALELAYAMNGFADHFLTDLFSAGHLRVPRKQLAAVVTPGELGSLISRFMHDEDSKFGLKVRNAVGDEWHAYGDKRYFDSIDAANRAQVKRAVQASADEIFETFIDGVAPSPANFKAPLYVPDLNAAQNPANNFSPLFKMEGDKVLRRKDVNDLNDKHWTNDWWGWSTYLLLKDYKPNTPLP
;
A
#
# COMPACT_ATOMS: atom_id res chain seq x y z
N MET A 1 16.38 -6.36 -54.35
CA MET A 1 16.80 -6.85 -53.02
C MET A 1 16.44 -5.78 -52.02
N SER A 2 15.31 -5.96 -51.34
CA SER A 2 14.78 -5.03 -50.35
C SER A 2 14.47 -5.90 -49.13
N GLY A 3 15.29 -5.80 -48.09
CA GLY A 3 15.11 -6.56 -46.87
C GLY A 3 13.88 -6.07 -46.11
N PRO A 4 13.14 -6.95 -45.43
CA PRO A 4 11.99 -6.53 -44.62
C PRO A 4 12.49 -5.86 -43.34
N GLU A 5 12.03 -4.64 -43.13
CA GLU A 5 12.22 -3.87 -41.91
C GLU A 5 11.31 -4.48 -40.82
N LEU A 6 11.91 -5.14 -39.83
CA LEU A 6 11.21 -5.65 -38.66
C LEU A 6 10.78 -4.47 -37.80
N ALA A 7 9.50 -4.11 -37.87
CA ALA A 7 8.88 -3.18 -36.95
C ALA A 7 9.08 -3.68 -35.50
N ALA A 8 9.77 -2.89 -34.68
CA ALA A 8 9.93 -3.18 -33.26
C ALA A 8 8.54 -3.20 -32.60
N PRO A 9 8.21 -4.22 -31.78
CA PRO A 9 6.95 -4.23 -31.05
C PRO A 9 6.94 -3.05 -30.08
N ALA A 10 5.85 -2.28 -30.09
CA ALA A 10 5.59 -1.24 -29.10
C ALA A 10 5.74 -1.84 -27.70
N LYS A 11 6.76 -1.37 -26.97
CA LYS A 11 7.01 -1.78 -25.59
C LYS A 11 5.80 -1.35 -24.76
N LYS A 12 4.93 -2.29 -24.38
CA LYS A 12 3.96 -2.04 -23.33
C LYS A 12 4.76 -1.79 -22.04
N PRO A 13 4.64 -0.60 -21.42
CA PRO A 13 5.26 -0.36 -20.13
C PRO A 13 4.73 -1.41 -19.13
N PRO A 14 5.54 -1.82 -18.16
CA PRO A 14 5.03 -2.64 -17.07
C PRO A 14 3.91 -1.92 -16.32
N THR A 15 2.83 -2.65 -16.02
CA THR A 15 1.56 -2.07 -15.60
C THR A 15 1.43 -2.02 -14.09
N LEU A 16 1.59 -0.85 -13.47
CA LEU A 16 1.49 -0.67 -12.02
C LEU A 16 0.03 -0.85 -11.58
N ARG A 17 -0.21 -1.64 -10.51
CA ARG A 17 -1.54 -2.03 -10.00
C ARG A 17 -1.64 -1.60 -8.55
N PHE A 18 -2.80 -1.07 -8.18
CA PHE A 18 -3.11 -0.60 -6.82
C PHE A 18 -4.59 -0.86 -6.53
N GLU A 19 -4.87 -1.37 -5.33
CA GLU A 19 -6.13 -1.98 -4.90
C GLU A 19 -6.93 -1.04 -3.98
N GLY A 20 -7.05 0.24 -4.35
CA GLY A 20 -7.67 1.29 -3.52
C GLY A 20 -9.07 0.95 -2.95
N GLY A 21 -9.83 0.07 -3.60
CA GLY A 21 -11.10 -0.43 -3.06
C GLY A 21 -10.95 -1.23 -1.75
N GLU A 22 -9.87 -2.00 -1.59
CA GLU A 22 -9.57 -2.76 -0.37
C GLU A 22 -9.26 -1.81 0.79
N HIS A 23 -8.40 -0.80 0.56
CA HIS A 23 -8.11 0.27 1.53
C HIS A 23 -9.38 1.01 1.97
N THR A 24 -10.24 1.37 1.02
CA THR A 24 -11.52 2.04 1.33
C THR A 24 -12.36 1.18 2.25
N ALA A 25 -12.52 -0.11 1.94
CA ALA A 25 -13.33 -1.03 2.72
C ALA A 25 -12.76 -1.29 4.13
N ILE A 26 -11.43 -1.37 4.28
CA ILE A 26 -10.78 -1.49 5.58
C ILE A 26 -11.11 -0.27 6.45
N GLY A 27 -10.88 0.93 5.92
CA GLY A 27 -11.08 2.17 6.67
C GLY A 27 -12.53 2.50 6.97
N ASP A 28 -13.44 2.24 6.04
CA ASP A 28 -14.87 2.51 6.18
C ASP A 28 -15.57 1.63 7.23
N ASP A 29 -14.97 0.48 7.55
CA ASP A 29 -15.42 -0.42 8.62
C ASP A 29 -14.88 -0.02 10.01
N THR A 30 -13.93 0.92 10.10
CA THR A 30 -13.41 1.46 11.36
C THR A 30 -14.48 2.28 12.09
N LEU A 31 -14.47 2.25 13.42
CA LEU A 31 -15.35 3.04 14.25
C LEU A 31 -14.61 4.29 14.76
N LEU A 32 -15.16 5.47 14.51
CA LEU A 32 -14.62 6.76 14.96
C LEU A 32 -15.42 7.30 16.14
N ARG A 33 -14.75 8.04 17.03
CA ARG A 33 -15.38 8.66 18.21
C ARG A 33 -15.11 10.16 18.21
N PHE A 34 -16.14 10.93 18.56
CA PHE A 34 -16.05 12.39 18.68
C PHE A 34 -16.39 12.88 20.10
N SER A 35 -16.95 12.02 20.94
CA SER A 35 -17.27 12.32 22.33
C SER A 35 -17.18 11.05 23.19
N LYS A 36 -16.74 11.21 24.43
CA LYS A 36 -16.59 10.12 25.41
C LYS A 36 -17.93 9.46 25.74
N ASP A 37 -18.99 10.25 25.74
CA ASP A 37 -20.33 9.83 26.16
C ASP A 37 -21.24 9.45 24.98
N ALA A 38 -20.68 9.41 23.76
CA ALA A 38 -21.39 9.03 22.54
C ALA A 38 -20.94 7.65 22.02
N PRO A 39 -21.84 6.91 21.34
CA PRO A 39 -21.44 5.71 20.61
C PRO A 39 -20.45 6.07 19.49
N ALA A 40 -19.56 5.14 19.18
CA ALA A 40 -18.69 5.27 18.00
C ALA A 40 -19.52 5.16 16.71
N ILE A 41 -19.09 5.86 15.67
CA ILE A 41 -19.77 5.95 14.38
C ILE A 41 -18.93 5.21 13.34
N PRO A 42 -19.51 4.34 12.50
CA PRO A 42 -18.78 3.75 11.37
C PRO A 42 -18.23 4.84 10.47
N ALA A 43 -16.95 4.76 10.12
CA ALA A 43 -16.23 5.79 9.39
C ALA A 43 -16.83 6.10 8.01
N ARG A 44 -17.50 5.13 7.37
CA ARG A 44 -18.28 5.35 6.13
C ARG A 44 -19.44 6.36 6.27
N GLN A 45 -19.86 6.66 7.50
CA GLN A 45 -20.94 7.62 7.79
C GLN A 45 -20.39 8.99 8.22
N VAL A 46 -19.06 9.15 8.27
CA VAL A 46 -18.40 10.36 8.75
C VAL A 46 -17.65 10.99 7.59
N GLU A 47 -17.95 12.25 7.31
CA GLU A 47 -17.18 13.08 6.39
C GLU A 47 -16.13 13.86 7.19
N LEU A 48 -14.85 13.60 6.89
CA LEU A 48 -13.71 14.33 7.46
C LEU A 48 -13.41 15.53 6.57
N HIS A 49 -13.56 16.74 7.10
CA HIS A 49 -13.37 17.97 6.35
C HIS A 49 -11.90 18.38 6.31
N LEU A 50 -11.34 18.52 5.11
CA LEU A 50 -9.96 18.93 4.88
C LEU A 50 -9.84 20.45 4.68
N PRO A 51 -8.67 21.07 4.93
CA PRO A 51 -8.46 22.51 4.77
C PRO A 51 -8.80 23.09 3.40
N ASN A 52 -8.65 22.31 2.33
CA ASN A 52 -9.03 22.74 0.99
C ASN A 52 -10.55 22.64 0.71
N GLY A 53 -11.36 22.12 1.65
CA GLY A 53 -12.80 21.95 1.50
C GLY A 53 -13.22 20.65 0.82
N LEU A 54 -12.33 19.65 0.74
CA LEU A 54 -12.73 18.26 0.53
C LEU A 54 -13.41 17.72 1.79
N ALA A 55 -14.36 16.81 1.58
CA ALA A 55 -15.01 16.02 2.61
C ALA A 55 -14.89 14.56 2.18
N LEU A 56 -14.18 13.75 2.96
CA LEU A 56 -13.83 12.36 2.61
C LEU A 56 -14.08 11.44 3.80
N THR A 57 -14.47 10.19 3.55
CA THR A 57 -14.49 9.18 4.64
C THR A 57 -13.07 8.78 5.00
N TYR A 58 -12.91 8.19 6.19
CA TYR A 58 -11.61 7.65 6.62
C TYR A 58 -11.03 6.64 5.61
N GLY A 59 -11.87 5.74 5.09
CA GLY A 59 -11.48 4.77 4.06
C GLY A 59 -11.02 5.44 2.76
N GLN A 60 -11.71 6.49 2.31
CA GLN A 60 -11.28 7.25 1.14
C GLN A 60 -9.92 7.91 1.36
N VAL A 61 -9.64 8.43 2.56
CA VAL A 61 -8.32 9.01 2.86
C VAL A 61 -7.22 7.94 2.85
N ILE A 62 -7.45 6.75 3.43
CA ILE A 62 -6.52 5.61 3.33
C ILE A 62 -6.26 5.26 1.87
N ALA A 63 -7.30 5.14 1.04
CA ALA A 63 -7.18 4.73 -0.35
C ALA A 63 -6.50 5.77 -1.26
N LEU A 64 -6.45 7.03 -0.83
CA LEU A 64 -5.85 8.13 -1.58
C LEU A 64 -4.40 8.42 -1.15
N GLY A 65 -4.05 8.16 0.11
CA GLY A 65 -2.70 8.34 0.63
C GLY A 65 -1.71 7.39 -0.03
N GLY A 66 -0.44 7.81 -0.17
CA GLY A 66 0.64 6.98 -0.71
C GLY A 66 0.60 6.75 -2.22
N ASP A 67 -0.55 6.37 -2.76
CA ASP A 67 -0.74 5.97 -4.17
C ASP A 67 -1.05 7.13 -5.09
N PHE A 68 -1.96 7.99 -4.66
CA PHE A 68 -2.46 9.10 -5.47
C PHE A 68 -1.96 10.44 -4.99
N TYR A 69 -1.72 10.57 -3.69
CA TYR A 69 -1.25 11.77 -3.04
C TYR A 69 0.04 11.49 -2.26
N GLY A 70 1.02 12.36 -2.45
CA GLY A 70 2.41 12.18 -2.07
C GLY A 70 3.31 13.12 -2.86
N ILE A 71 4.60 13.14 -2.52
CA ILE A 71 5.60 13.96 -3.20
C ILE A 71 6.58 13.03 -3.95
N PRO A 72 6.46 12.88 -5.29
CA PRO A 72 7.38 12.06 -6.05
C PRO A 72 8.86 12.43 -5.81
N GLY A 73 9.71 11.43 -5.57
CA GLY A 73 11.12 11.63 -5.26
C GLY A 73 11.40 12.13 -3.83
N GLN A 74 10.36 12.23 -2.99
CA GLN A 74 10.50 12.51 -1.55
C GLN A 74 9.70 11.52 -0.72
N PRO A 75 9.95 10.20 -0.85
CA PRO A 75 9.33 9.20 0.02
C PRO A 75 9.64 9.50 1.49
N ILE A 76 8.71 9.10 2.36
CA ILE A 76 8.68 9.41 3.79
C ILE A 76 9.82 8.68 4.50
N ASN A 77 10.06 7.41 4.18
CA ASN A 77 11.06 6.55 4.82
C ASN A 77 12.50 7.07 4.64
N GLU A 78 12.78 7.83 3.58
CA GLU A 78 14.10 8.43 3.31
C GLU A 78 14.39 9.67 4.18
N GLY A 79 13.46 10.07 5.05
CA GLY A 79 13.75 11.07 6.06
C GLY A 79 14.89 10.62 6.98
N THR A 80 15.90 11.48 7.10
CA THR A 80 17.17 11.24 7.82
C THR A 80 17.03 11.21 9.34
N SER A 81 15.89 11.66 9.86
CA SER A 81 15.53 11.65 11.28
C SER A 81 14.02 11.47 11.44
N PRO A 82 13.51 11.08 12.62
CA PRO A 82 12.06 11.01 12.86
C PRO A 82 11.32 12.31 12.52
N ALA A 83 11.89 13.47 12.85
CA ALA A 83 11.29 14.77 12.53
C ALA A 83 11.24 15.04 11.01
N ASP A 84 12.28 14.69 10.27
CA ASP A 84 12.32 14.80 8.80
C ASP A 84 11.24 13.89 8.16
N ARG A 85 11.08 12.65 8.65
CA ARG A 85 10.00 11.76 8.19
C ARG A 85 8.61 12.35 8.45
N MET A 86 8.38 12.92 9.63
CA MET A 86 7.11 13.59 9.95
C MET A 86 6.86 14.81 9.04
N GLN A 87 7.90 15.56 8.69
CA GLN A 87 7.80 16.68 7.77
C GLN A 87 7.45 16.21 6.35
N ARG A 88 8.10 15.15 5.86
CA ARG A 88 7.80 14.52 4.56
C ARG A 88 6.38 13.97 4.50
N PHE A 89 5.95 13.28 5.54
CA PHE A 89 4.57 12.84 5.70
C PHE A 89 3.59 14.02 5.62
N SER A 90 3.86 15.09 6.37
CA SER A 90 3.01 16.29 6.37
C SER A 90 2.94 16.93 4.98
N ALA A 91 4.06 16.97 4.25
CA ALA A 91 4.08 17.45 2.86
C ALA A 91 3.27 16.56 1.91
N ALA A 92 3.38 15.22 2.06
CA ALA A 92 2.59 14.25 1.31
C ALA A 92 1.09 14.40 1.58
N PHE A 93 0.67 14.45 2.86
CA PHE A 93 -0.71 14.67 3.25
C PHE A 93 -1.25 16.01 2.73
N ASN A 94 -0.45 17.09 2.81
CA ASN A 94 -0.86 18.41 2.32
C ASN A 94 -1.09 18.45 0.80
N SER A 95 -0.49 17.53 0.04
CA SER A 95 -0.81 17.38 -1.39
C SER A 95 -2.26 16.96 -1.62
N LEU A 96 -2.88 16.22 -0.69
CA LEU A 96 -4.31 15.92 -0.66
C LEU A 96 -5.12 17.05 0.00
N ALA A 97 -4.71 17.45 1.20
CA ALA A 97 -5.55 18.20 2.12
C ALA A 97 -5.55 19.73 1.94
N VAL A 98 -4.52 20.29 1.29
CA VAL A 98 -4.33 21.76 1.23
C VAL A 98 -4.39 22.28 -0.20
N LEU A 99 -3.91 21.52 -1.20
CA LEU A 99 -3.87 22.01 -2.57
C LEU A 99 -5.29 22.20 -3.14
N PRO A 100 -5.61 23.36 -3.76
CA PRO A 100 -6.93 23.58 -4.36
C PRO A 100 -7.26 22.60 -5.50
N ALA A 101 -6.26 22.22 -6.30
CA ALA A 101 -6.45 21.29 -7.42
C ALA A 101 -6.95 19.91 -6.97
N SER A 102 -6.61 19.49 -5.75
CA SER A 102 -7.00 18.19 -5.19
C SER A 102 -8.50 18.09 -4.98
N ARG A 103 -9.20 19.22 -4.79
CA ARG A 103 -10.68 19.25 -4.68
C ARG A 103 -11.39 18.68 -5.90
N ASP A 104 -10.87 18.98 -7.09
CA ASP A 104 -11.46 18.55 -8.36
C ASP A 104 -10.90 17.21 -8.83
N GLU A 105 -9.72 16.84 -8.34
CA GLU A 105 -8.99 15.64 -8.76
C GLU A 105 -9.40 14.40 -7.95
N ALA A 106 -9.48 14.51 -6.61
CA ALA A 106 -9.82 13.38 -5.74
C ALA A 106 -11.16 12.71 -6.11
N PRO A 107 -12.26 13.45 -6.37
CA PRO A 107 -13.52 12.84 -6.79
C PRO A 107 -13.42 12.05 -8.11
N LYS A 108 -12.54 12.45 -9.03
CA LYS A 108 -12.32 11.73 -10.30
C LYS A 108 -11.58 10.43 -10.07
N ILE A 109 -10.57 10.44 -9.18
CA ILE A 109 -9.84 9.24 -8.79
C ILE A 109 -10.80 8.25 -8.12
N LEU A 110 -11.59 8.71 -7.17
CA LEU A 110 -12.59 7.91 -6.46
C LEU A 110 -13.66 7.37 -7.41
N ALA A 111 -14.08 8.13 -8.43
CA ALA A 111 -15.02 7.63 -9.43
C ALA A 111 -14.47 6.46 -10.26
N VAL A 112 -13.17 6.47 -10.57
CA VAL A 112 -12.50 5.34 -11.23
C VAL A 112 -12.39 4.15 -10.28
N MET A 113 -12.03 4.39 -9.01
CA MET A 113 -12.01 3.36 -7.96
C MET A 113 -13.39 2.72 -7.74
N GLN A 114 -14.47 3.49 -7.85
CA GLN A 114 -15.82 2.96 -7.76
C GLN A 114 -16.14 1.95 -8.89
N LYS A 115 -15.49 2.06 -10.06
CA LYS A 115 -15.64 1.06 -11.13
C LYS A 115 -15.06 -0.30 -10.69
N GLU A 116 -13.90 -0.28 -10.02
CA GLU A 116 -13.29 -1.47 -9.42
C GLU A 116 -14.22 -2.10 -8.38
N ILE A 117 -14.67 -1.30 -7.41
CA ILE A 117 -15.58 -1.74 -6.34
C ILE A 117 -16.86 -2.35 -6.93
N ASN A 118 -17.43 -1.73 -7.97
CA ASN A 118 -18.63 -2.25 -8.63
C ASN A 118 -18.39 -3.59 -9.30
N ALA A 119 -17.25 -3.77 -9.98
CA ALA A 119 -16.90 -5.03 -10.63
C ALA A 119 -16.71 -6.16 -9.61
N VAL A 120 -16.01 -5.88 -8.50
CA VAL A 120 -15.80 -6.83 -7.40
C VAL A 120 -17.14 -7.22 -6.76
N ASN A 121 -17.97 -6.23 -6.42
CA ASN A 121 -19.30 -6.47 -5.87
C ASN A 121 -20.18 -7.31 -6.81
N GLN A 122 -20.08 -7.09 -8.12
CA GLN A 122 -20.81 -7.90 -9.10
C GLN A 122 -20.29 -9.34 -9.13
N ALA A 123 -18.97 -9.56 -9.13
CA ALA A 123 -18.40 -10.90 -9.08
C ALA A 123 -18.84 -11.68 -7.82
N ILE A 124 -18.83 -11.02 -6.65
CA ILE A 124 -19.30 -11.62 -5.39
C ILE A 124 -20.79 -11.98 -5.49
N LYS A 125 -21.63 -11.10 -6.05
CA LYS A 125 -23.07 -11.37 -6.27
C LYS A 125 -23.29 -12.56 -7.21
N ASP A 126 -22.42 -12.73 -8.19
CA ASP A 126 -22.45 -13.85 -9.15
C ASP A 126 -21.86 -15.15 -8.57
N GLY A 127 -21.44 -15.16 -7.31
CA GLY A 127 -20.85 -16.32 -6.63
C GLY A 127 -19.39 -16.62 -7.03
N LYS A 128 -18.72 -15.66 -7.67
CA LYS A 128 -17.29 -15.73 -8.04
C LYS A 128 -16.41 -15.18 -6.91
N GLN A 129 -15.12 -15.50 -6.95
CA GLN A 129 -14.15 -14.88 -6.04
C GLN A 129 -13.80 -13.47 -6.53
N ALA A 130 -13.43 -12.59 -5.61
CA ALA A 130 -13.17 -11.18 -5.93
C ALA A 130 -11.96 -11.00 -6.85
N HIS A 131 -10.89 -11.79 -6.65
CA HIS A 131 -9.71 -11.79 -7.53
C HIS A 131 -10.04 -11.97 -9.01
N GLU A 132 -11.10 -12.70 -9.37
CA GLU A 132 -11.52 -12.87 -10.76
C GLU A 132 -11.96 -11.55 -11.41
N ALA A 133 -12.54 -10.63 -10.65
CA ALA A 133 -12.90 -9.29 -11.14
C ALA A 133 -11.66 -8.44 -11.38
N TYR A 134 -10.69 -8.49 -10.45
CA TYR A 134 -9.42 -7.77 -10.59
C TYR A 134 -8.63 -8.27 -11.82
N ASP A 135 -8.61 -9.58 -12.06
CA ASP A 135 -7.98 -10.17 -13.24
C ASP A 135 -8.65 -9.72 -14.55
N ALA A 136 -9.98 -9.58 -14.55
CA ALA A 136 -10.75 -9.15 -15.72
C ALA A 136 -10.60 -7.65 -16.02
N LEU A 137 -10.51 -6.80 -14.99
CA LEU A 137 -10.30 -5.35 -15.15
C LEU A 137 -8.92 -5.04 -15.76
N GLY A 138 -7.92 -5.86 -15.47
CA GLY A 138 -6.57 -5.67 -15.99
C GLY A 138 -6.03 -4.28 -15.63
N ASP A 139 -5.44 -3.59 -16.61
CA ASP A 139 -4.68 -2.36 -16.38
C ASP A 139 -5.43 -1.08 -16.83
N THR A 140 -6.70 -1.19 -17.21
CA THR A 140 -7.46 -0.06 -17.77
C THR A 140 -7.68 1.05 -16.75
N LEU A 141 -7.77 0.72 -15.46
CA LEU A 141 -7.96 1.71 -14.40
C LEU A 141 -6.68 2.54 -14.16
N SER A 142 -5.51 1.89 -14.19
CA SER A 142 -4.21 2.56 -14.08
C SER A 142 -3.97 3.59 -15.18
N GLU A 143 -4.45 3.31 -16.40
CA GLU A 143 -4.43 4.27 -17.51
C GLU A 143 -5.29 5.51 -17.24
N GLU A 144 -6.49 5.34 -16.69
CA GLU A 144 -7.37 6.44 -16.32
C GLU A 144 -6.79 7.28 -15.17
N TRP A 145 -6.30 6.63 -14.12
CA TRP A 145 -5.66 7.30 -12.99
C TRP A 145 -4.40 8.06 -13.38
N ASN A 146 -3.59 7.51 -14.29
CA ASN A 146 -2.44 8.22 -14.82
C ASN A 146 -2.84 9.52 -15.51
N ARG A 147 -3.91 9.51 -16.32
CA ARG A 147 -4.42 10.72 -16.99
C ARG A 147 -4.98 11.73 -15.99
N ILE A 148 -5.75 11.27 -15.01
CA ILE A 148 -6.32 12.16 -13.98
C ILE A 148 -5.22 12.88 -13.21
N THR A 149 -4.12 12.19 -12.90
CA THR A 149 -2.99 12.74 -12.15
C THR A 149 -1.93 13.44 -13.03
N GLY A 150 -2.33 13.91 -14.22
CA GLY A 150 -1.51 14.77 -15.09
C GLY A 150 -0.55 14.03 -16.03
N GLY A 151 -0.76 12.73 -16.24
CA GLY A 151 -0.03 11.90 -17.19
C GLY A 151 -0.78 11.65 -18.50
N GLY A 152 -0.21 10.78 -19.34
CA GLY A 152 -0.78 10.35 -20.60
C GLY A 152 -0.71 11.38 -21.73
N SER A 153 -0.89 10.91 -22.94
CA SER A 153 -0.85 11.67 -24.19
C SER A 153 -1.86 11.12 -25.20
N ALA A 154 -1.97 11.78 -26.36
CA ALA A 154 -2.84 11.33 -27.44
C ALA A 154 -2.48 9.93 -27.98
N VAL A 155 -1.23 9.49 -27.81
CA VAL A 155 -0.69 8.22 -28.35
C VAL A 155 -0.46 7.15 -27.29
N SER A 156 -0.48 7.50 -26.01
CA SER A 156 -0.29 6.56 -24.90
C SER A 156 -0.98 7.06 -23.64
N ALA A 157 -1.82 6.23 -23.01
CA ALA A 157 -2.42 6.58 -21.74
C ALA A 157 -1.42 6.59 -20.57
N LEU A 158 -0.28 5.92 -20.72
CA LEU A 158 0.72 5.76 -19.66
C LEU A 158 1.85 6.80 -19.73
N ILE A 159 2.10 7.41 -20.89
CA ILE A 159 3.24 8.31 -21.10
C ILE A 159 2.77 9.70 -21.56
N PRO A 160 3.23 10.79 -20.92
CA PRO A 160 4.14 10.85 -19.76
C PRO A 160 3.54 10.29 -18.45
N LEU A 161 4.39 10.02 -17.47
CA LEU A 161 3.94 9.56 -16.14
C LEU A 161 3.29 10.72 -15.37
N GLY A 162 2.03 10.53 -14.97
CA GLY A 162 1.31 11.34 -14.00
C GLY A 162 1.79 11.06 -12.58
N ARG A 163 1.25 11.79 -11.60
CA ARG A 163 1.66 11.65 -10.19
C ARG A 163 1.50 10.23 -9.68
N TYR A 164 0.40 9.55 -10.02
CA TYR A 164 0.13 8.15 -9.65
C TYR A 164 1.27 7.20 -10.07
N LEU A 165 1.64 7.19 -11.36
CA LEU A 165 2.71 6.31 -11.82
C LEU A 165 4.10 6.73 -11.34
N LYS A 166 4.31 8.02 -11.02
CA LYS A 166 5.56 8.50 -10.42
C LYS A 166 5.72 8.04 -8.98
N LEU A 167 4.67 8.10 -8.17
CA LEU A 167 4.67 7.59 -6.80
C LEU A 167 4.93 6.08 -6.80
N ALA A 168 4.23 5.36 -7.66
CA ALA A 168 4.41 3.92 -7.85
C ALA A 168 5.83 3.48 -8.28
N ALA A 169 6.58 4.36 -8.96
CA ALA A 169 7.96 4.09 -9.35
C ALA A 169 8.94 4.19 -8.17
N ASP A 170 8.63 5.02 -7.18
CA ASP A 170 9.45 5.32 -6.00
C ASP A 170 8.64 5.10 -4.71
N ASN A 171 8.12 3.88 -4.55
CA ASN A 171 7.15 3.51 -3.52
C ASN A 171 7.75 2.63 -2.42
N ALA A 172 8.99 2.92 -1.99
CA ALA A 172 9.60 2.17 -0.89
C ALA A 172 8.75 2.19 0.39
N ASP A 173 8.03 3.30 0.63
CA ASP A 173 7.09 3.49 1.74
C ASP A 173 5.97 2.44 1.83
N HIS A 174 5.80 1.59 0.83
CA HIS A 174 4.81 0.51 0.82
C HIS A 174 5.33 -0.80 1.42
N PHE A 175 6.65 -0.95 1.55
CA PHE A 175 7.26 -2.26 1.79
C PHE A 175 7.90 -2.38 3.18
N GLY A 176 7.49 -3.40 3.93
CA GLY A 176 8.15 -3.89 5.14
C GLY A 176 8.50 -2.79 6.14
N GLU A 177 9.78 -2.70 6.53
CA GLU A 177 10.22 -1.75 7.56
C GLU A 177 10.06 -0.28 7.13
N TRP A 178 9.99 -0.02 5.82
CA TRP A 178 9.81 1.32 5.27
C TRP A 178 8.35 1.77 5.37
N ALA A 179 7.39 0.86 5.15
CA ALA A 179 5.97 1.11 5.44
C ALA A 179 5.71 1.33 6.91
N LEU A 180 6.33 0.51 7.78
CA LEU A 180 6.26 0.75 9.21
C LEU A 180 6.83 2.12 9.58
N ALA A 181 7.96 2.53 9.00
CA ALA A 181 8.52 3.86 9.22
C ALA A 181 7.61 5.00 8.74
N ALA A 182 6.96 4.85 7.59
CA ALA A 182 6.02 5.83 7.04
C ALA A 182 4.76 5.95 7.93
N TYR A 183 4.18 4.82 8.35
CA TYR A 183 3.09 4.76 9.31
C TYR A 183 3.46 5.46 10.63
N LEU A 184 4.59 5.10 11.25
CA LEU A 184 5.01 5.68 12.53
C LEU A 184 5.18 7.20 12.45
N ALA A 185 5.72 7.72 11.34
CA ALA A 185 5.86 9.16 11.12
C ALA A 185 4.49 9.84 10.95
N GLY A 186 3.59 9.22 10.18
CA GLY A 186 2.25 9.74 9.95
C GLY A 186 1.36 9.73 11.18
N HIS A 187 1.34 8.60 11.89
CA HIS A 187 0.60 8.44 13.14
C HIS A 187 1.09 9.42 14.20
N ALA A 188 2.41 9.62 14.34
CA ALA A 188 2.95 10.63 15.25
C ALA A 188 2.49 12.06 14.90
N ALA A 189 2.41 12.41 13.62
CA ALA A 189 1.90 13.71 13.19
C ALA A 189 0.38 13.85 13.46
N ALA A 190 -0.38 12.77 13.24
CA ALA A 190 -1.81 12.72 13.55
C ALA A 190 -2.10 12.86 15.06
N LEU A 191 -1.31 12.23 15.92
CA LEU A 191 -1.40 12.37 17.37
C LEU A 191 -1.07 13.80 17.83
N GLN A 192 -0.07 14.45 17.22
CA GLN A 192 0.20 15.87 17.48
C GLN A 192 -1.01 16.75 17.11
N GLN A 193 -1.67 16.45 15.99
CA GLN A 193 -2.91 17.13 15.59
C GLN A 193 -4.07 16.82 16.56
N ALA A 194 -4.16 15.60 17.11
CA ALA A 194 -5.14 15.26 18.15
C ALA A 194 -4.93 16.05 19.46
N VAL A 195 -3.68 16.33 19.83
CA VAL A 195 -3.37 17.25 20.95
C VAL A 195 -3.81 18.68 20.64
N VAL A 196 -3.65 19.15 19.39
CA VAL A 196 -4.21 20.46 18.98
C VAL A 196 -5.74 20.44 19.05
N ALA A 197 -6.37 19.33 18.66
CA ALA A 197 -7.82 19.16 18.78
C ALA A 197 -8.27 19.24 20.25
N HIS A 198 -7.55 18.61 21.18
CA HIS A 198 -7.81 18.71 22.63
C HIS A 198 -7.79 20.18 23.10
N GLN A 199 -6.77 20.93 22.70
CA GLN A 199 -6.57 22.33 23.12
C GLN A 199 -7.64 23.28 22.55
N THR A 200 -8.13 23.00 21.34
CA THR A 200 -9.13 23.83 20.67
C THR A 200 -10.56 23.43 21.00
N GLY A 201 -10.79 22.15 21.33
CA GLY A 201 -12.10 21.58 21.61
C GLY A 201 -13.03 21.56 20.40
N THR A 202 -12.50 21.55 19.18
CA THR A 202 -13.29 21.59 17.94
C THR A 202 -13.29 20.26 17.20
N ASP A 203 -14.47 19.84 16.73
CA ASP A 203 -14.62 18.63 15.92
C ASP A 203 -13.77 18.71 14.65
N GLN A 204 -13.67 19.88 14.01
CA GLN A 204 -12.83 20.10 12.82
C GLN A 204 -11.35 19.78 13.04
N ALA A 205 -10.79 20.10 14.21
CA ALA A 205 -9.41 19.77 14.51
C ALA A 205 -9.22 18.26 14.74
N LEU A 206 -10.22 17.57 15.29
CA LEU A 206 -10.23 16.12 15.47
C LEU A 206 -10.45 15.38 14.14
N GLU A 207 -11.33 15.88 13.28
CA GLU A 207 -11.51 15.39 11.92
C GLU A 207 -10.20 15.45 11.13
N LEU A 208 -9.44 16.54 11.27
CA LEU A 208 -8.12 16.65 10.64
C LEU A 208 -7.12 15.65 11.22
N ALA A 209 -7.14 15.39 12.53
CA ALA A 209 -6.32 14.35 13.15
C ALA A 209 -6.66 12.96 12.60
N TYR A 210 -7.95 12.65 12.46
CA TYR A 210 -8.41 11.42 11.82
C TYR A 210 -8.02 11.34 10.34
N ALA A 211 -8.11 12.43 9.58
CA ALA A 211 -7.70 12.43 8.18
C ALA A 211 -6.18 12.20 8.04
N MET A 212 -5.37 12.85 8.88
CA MET A 212 -3.93 12.55 8.93
C MET A 212 -3.68 11.09 9.30
N ASN A 213 -4.43 10.54 10.26
CA ASN A 213 -4.28 9.15 10.65
C ASN A 213 -4.67 8.18 9.54
N GLY A 214 -5.79 8.43 8.83
CA GLY A 214 -6.20 7.64 7.67
C GLY A 214 -5.14 7.65 6.57
N PHE A 215 -4.49 8.80 6.33
CA PHE A 215 -3.39 8.87 5.36
C PHE A 215 -2.17 8.04 5.81
N ALA A 216 -1.89 7.99 7.12
CA ALA A 216 -0.85 7.15 7.68
C ALA A 216 -1.22 5.65 7.64
N ASP A 217 -2.49 5.34 7.87
CA ASP A 217 -3.02 3.98 7.89
C ASP A 217 -2.96 3.31 6.52
N HIS A 218 -2.83 4.06 5.42
CA HIS A 218 -2.48 3.50 4.12
C HIS A 218 -1.25 2.55 4.23
N PHE A 219 -0.14 3.08 4.76
CA PHE A 219 1.09 2.31 4.97
C PHE A 219 0.93 1.23 6.05
N LEU A 220 0.03 1.43 7.02
CA LEU A 220 -0.31 0.37 7.99
C LEU A 220 -1.02 -0.79 7.30
N THR A 221 -1.95 -0.51 6.39
CA THR A 221 -2.70 -1.54 5.67
C THR A 221 -1.84 -2.32 4.69
N ASP A 222 -0.82 -1.70 4.09
CA ASP A 222 0.17 -2.40 3.25
C ASP A 222 0.89 -3.50 4.04
N LEU A 223 1.13 -3.29 5.33
CA LEU A 223 1.74 -4.30 6.22
C LEU A 223 0.84 -5.52 6.47
N PHE A 224 -0.38 -5.56 5.94
CA PHE A 224 -1.23 -6.76 5.97
C PHE A 224 -1.34 -7.43 4.60
N SER A 225 -0.65 -6.92 3.58
CA SER A 225 -0.56 -7.57 2.29
C SER A 225 0.78 -8.28 2.13
N ALA A 226 0.73 -9.60 1.94
CA ALA A 226 1.93 -10.44 1.92
C ALA A 226 3.01 -9.99 0.91
N GLY A 227 2.60 -9.45 -0.24
CA GLY A 227 3.50 -8.88 -1.26
C GLY A 227 4.34 -7.71 -0.78
N HIS A 228 3.95 -7.04 0.30
CA HIS A 228 4.65 -5.90 0.86
C HIS A 228 5.58 -6.26 2.02
N LEU A 229 5.45 -7.47 2.59
CA LEU A 229 6.16 -7.83 3.83
C LEU A 229 7.65 -8.08 3.64
N ARG A 230 8.01 -8.89 2.63
CA ARG A 230 9.37 -9.42 2.50
C ARG A 230 10.07 -9.10 1.18
N VAL A 231 9.43 -8.37 0.28
CA VAL A 231 10.03 -7.94 -0.99
C VAL A 231 11.13 -6.91 -0.73
N PRO A 232 12.39 -7.16 -1.13
CA PRO A 232 13.50 -6.23 -0.92
C PRO A 232 13.47 -5.08 -1.95
N ARG A 233 12.41 -4.27 -1.91
CA ARG A 233 12.06 -3.24 -2.92
C ARG A 233 13.19 -2.27 -3.20
N LYS A 234 13.69 -1.59 -2.16
CA LYS A 234 14.79 -0.62 -2.28
C LYS A 234 16.08 -1.28 -2.76
N GLN A 235 16.40 -2.43 -2.20
CA GLN A 235 17.65 -3.13 -2.50
C GLN A 235 17.64 -3.62 -3.96
N LEU A 236 16.52 -4.11 -4.47
CA LEU A 236 16.35 -4.46 -5.88
C LEU A 236 16.53 -3.26 -6.82
N ALA A 237 15.90 -2.12 -6.49
CA ALA A 237 16.08 -0.89 -7.27
C ALA A 237 17.53 -0.39 -7.26
N ALA A 238 18.27 -0.62 -6.17
CA ALA A 238 19.67 -0.22 -6.05
C ALA A 238 20.66 -1.13 -6.80
N VAL A 239 20.43 -2.46 -6.81
CA VAL A 239 21.39 -3.42 -7.40
C VAL A 239 21.14 -3.72 -8.88
N VAL A 240 19.97 -3.35 -9.41
CA VAL A 240 19.61 -3.57 -10.82
C VAL A 240 19.73 -2.27 -11.60
N THR A 241 20.33 -2.33 -12.80
CA THR A 241 20.42 -1.18 -13.71
C THR A 241 19.61 -1.43 -14.99
N PRO A 242 18.67 -0.56 -15.36
CA PRO A 242 18.22 0.63 -14.62
C PRO A 242 17.41 0.24 -13.35
N GLY A 243 17.33 1.13 -12.35
CA GLY A 243 16.66 0.82 -11.07
C GLY A 243 15.18 0.51 -11.24
N GLU A 244 14.53 1.13 -12.22
CA GLU A 244 13.15 0.87 -12.63
C GLU A 244 12.94 -0.58 -13.08
N LEU A 245 13.97 -1.23 -13.63
CA LEU A 245 13.92 -2.66 -13.94
C LEU A 245 13.97 -3.50 -12.65
N GLY A 246 14.75 -3.09 -11.65
CA GLY A 246 14.75 -3.70 -10.31
C GLY A 246 13.37 -3.61 -9.67
N SER A 247 12.78 -2.42 -9.73
CA SER A 247 11.41 -2.18 -9.33
C SER A 247 10.41 -3.01 -10.14
N LEU A 248 10.60 -3.17 -11.44
CA LEU A 248 9.73 -4.03 -12.24
C LEU A 248 9.80 -5.50 -11.76
N ILE A 249 11.00 -6.06 -11.64
CA ILE A 249 11.13 -7.48 -11.32
C ILE A 249 10.69 -7.80 -9.88
N SER A 250 10.78 -6.84 -8.94
CA SER A 250 10.28 -7.05 -7.58
C SER A 250 8.77 -7.35 -7.54
N ARG A 251 8.03 -6.88 -8.55
CA ARG A 251 6.58 -7.10 -8.66
C ARG A 251 6.19 -8.56 -8.82
N PHE A 252 7.06 -9.38 -9.44
CA PHE A 252 6.76 -10.82 -9.56
C PHE A 252 6.77 -11.51 -8.19
N MET A 253 7.67 -11.09 -7.28
CA MET A 253 7.69 -11.59 -5.92
C MET A 253 6.51 -11.04 -5.11
N HIS A 254 6.21 -9.76 -5.27
CA HIS A 254 5.04 -9.12 -4.68
C HIS A 254 3.75 -9.90 -5.03
N ASP A 255 3.49 -10.10 -6.32
CA ASP A 255 2.28 -10.80 -6.79
C ASP A 255 2.29 -12.29 -6.38
N GLU A 256 3.47 -12.93 -6.34
CA GLU A 256 3.63 -14.31 -5.84
C GLU A 256 3.25 -14.41 -4.36
N ASP A 257 3.80 -13.54 -3.51
CA ASP A 257 3.54 -13.50 -2.07
C ASP A 257 2.09 -13.13 -1.78
N SER A 258 1.51 -12.15 -2.47
CA SER A 258 0.10 -11.78 -2.33
C SER A 258 -0.85 -12.93 -2.71
N LYS A 259 -0.53 -13.66 -3.79
CA LYS A 259 -1.36 -14.77 -4.29
C LYS A 259 -1.33 -16.00 -3.39
N PHE A 260 -0.15 -16.42 -2.96
CA PHE A 260 0.02 -17.68 -2.21
C PHE A 260 -0.02 -17.48 -0.69
N GLY A 261 0.21 -16.25 -0.24
CA GLY A 261 0.18 -15.83 1.15
C GLY A 261 1.35 -16.35 1.98
N LEU A 262 1.57 -15.71 3.13
CA LEU A 262 2.64 -16.03 4.06
C LEU A 262 2.06 -16.41 5.42
N LYS A 263 2.63 -17.46 6.04
CA LYS A 263 2.48 -17.74 7.46
C LYS A 263 3.21 -16.63 8.23
N VAL A 264 2.46 -15.87 9.01
CA VAL A 264 2.92 -14.71 9.76
C VAL A 264 2.46 -14.81 11.21
N ARG A 265 3.10 -14.00 12.06
CA ARG A 265 2.76 -13.83 13.46
C ARG A 265 2.94 -12.37 13.88
N ASN A 266 2.32 -11.92 14.95
CA ASN A 266 2.50 -10.56 15.46
C ASN A 266 3.05 -10.54 16.90
N ALA A 267 3.25 -9.33 17.45
CA ALA A 267 3.83 -9.14 18.77
C ALA A 267 2.92 -9.58 19.92
N VAL A 268 1.60 -9.69 19.68
CA VAL A 268 0.63 -10.20 20.66
C VAL A 268 0.48 -11.73 20.63
N GLY A 269 1.22 -12.42 19.76
CA GLY A 269 1.29 -13.88 19.71
C GLY A 269 0.26 -14.56 18.82
N ASP A 270 -0.51 -13.80 18.02
CA ASP A 270 -1.37 -14.40 17.01
C ASP A 270 -0.52 -14.93 15.84
N GLU A 271 -0.97 -16.03 15.23
CA GLU A 271 -0.41 -16.58 13.99
C GLU A 271 -1.52 -16.79 12.96
N TRP A 272 -1.28 -16.44 11.70
CA TRP A 272 -2.25 -16.62 10.62
C TRP A 272 -1.56 -16.74 9.25
N HIS A 273 -2.34 -17.09 8.22
CA HIS A 273 -1.90 -17.06 6.83
C HIS A 273 -2.40 -15.74 6.21
N ALA A 274 -1.48 -14.82 5.93
CA ALA A 274 -1.79 -13.53 5.31
C ALA A 274 -1.71 -13.67 3.78
N TYR A 275 -2.81 -13.43 3.07
CA TYR A 275 -2.73 -13.15 1.63
C TYR A 275 -2.52 -11.65 1.43
N GLY A 276 -2.40 -11.22 0.18
CA GLY A 276 -2.19 -9.81 -0.11
C GLY A 276 -3.16 -9.26 -1.13
N ASP A 277 -2.68 -8.25 -1.85
CA ASP A 277 -3.41 -7.46 -2.82
C ASP A 277 -4.32 -8.33 -3.70
N LYS A 278 -5.58 -7.89 -3.84
CA LYS A 278 -6.69 -8.54 -4.59
C LYS A 278 -7.27 -9.78 -3.93
N ARG A 279 -6.79 -10.14 -2.74
CA ARG A 279 -7.28 -11.28 -1.97
C ARG A 279 -8.09 -10.82 -0.76
N TYR A 280 -8.16 -9.52 -0.47
CA TYR A 280 -8.86 -9.02 0.72
C TYR A 280 -10.28 -9.53 0.76
N PHE A 281 -11.04 -9.54 -0.34
CA PHE A 281 -12.42 -10.01 -0.35
C PHE A 281 -12.59 -11.53 -0.58
N ASP A 282 -11.51 -12.27 -0.81
CA ASP A 282 -11.58 -13.72 -0.97
C ASP A 282 -11.86 -14.40 0.38
N SER A 283 -12.63 -15.50 0.38
CA SER A 283 -12.99 -16.18 1.63
C SER A 283 -11.78 -16.67 2.42
N ILE A 284 -10.69 -17.00 1.73
CA ILE A 284 -9.46 -17.53 2.30
C ILE A 284 -8.70 -16.51 3.18
N ASP A 285 -8.91 -15.21 2.93
CA ASP A 285 -8.18 -14.14 3.62
C ASP A 285 -8.89 -13.62 4.89
N ALA A 286 -9.93 -14.33 5.36
CA ALA A 286 -10.75 -13.89 6.50
C ALA A 286 -9.94 -13.65 7.79
N ALA A 287 -8.92 -14.46 8.05
CA ALA A 287 -8.05 -14.29 9.21
C ALA A 287 -7.21 -13.00 9.12
N ASN A 288 -6.64 -12.73 7.94
CA ASN A 288 -5.86 -11.53 7.69
C ASN A 288 -6.72 -10.26 7.76
N ARG A 289 -7.92 -10.30 7.17
CA ARG A 289 -8.94 -9.25 7.31
C ARG A 289 -9.25 -8.90 8.76
N ALA A 290 -9.34 -9.90 9.62
CA ALA A 290 -9.59 -9.68 11.05
C ALA A 290 -8.39 -9.01 11.75
N GLN A 291 -7.17 -9.21 11.25
CA GLN A 291 -5.95 -8.61 11.80
C GLN A 291 -5.80 -7.15 11.37
N VAL A 292 -5.93 -6.85 10.08
CA VAL A 292 -5.85 -5.47 9.59
C VAL A 292 -6.92 -4.58 10.22
N LYS A 293 -8.16 -5.08 10.39
CA LYS A 293 -9.23 -4.36 11.08
C LYS A 293 -8.89 -4.04 12.54
N ARG A 294 -8.24 -4.96 13.25
CA ARG A 294 -7.78 -4.73 14.63
C ARG A 294 -6.68 -3.67 14.69
N ALA A 295 -5.73 -3.70 13.76
CA ALA A 295 -4.64 -2.73 13.70
C ALA A 295 -5.16 -1.31 13.39
N VAL A 296 -5.99 -1.17 12.36
CA VAL A 296 -6.57 0.13 11.96
C VAL A 296 -7.51 0.67 13.04
N GLN A 297 -8.32 -0.17 13.69
CA GLN A 297 -9.13 0.26 14.83
C GLN A 297 -8.25 0.74 16.00
N ALA A 298 -7.17 0.03 16.33
CA ALA A 298 -6.25 0.45 17.38
C ALA A 298 -5.56 1.79 17.05
N SER A 299 -5.22 2.01 15.78
CA SER A 299 -4.69 3.29 15.28
C SER A 299 -5.70 4.43 15.48
N ALA A 300 -6.96 4.26 15.05
CA ALA A 300 -7.99 5.28 15.20
C ALA A 300 -8.41 5.53 16.67
N ASP A 301 -8.44 4.50 17.50
CA ASP A 301 -8.74 4.63 18.93
C ASP A 301 -7.66 5.46 19.65
N GLU A 302 -6.39 5.28 19.30
CA GLU A 302 -5.25 6.02 19.89
C GLU A 302 -5.31 7.54 19.58
N ILE A 303 -5.86 7.91 18.41
CA ILE A 303 -6.16 9.32 18.08
C ILE A 303 -7.21 9.89 19.04
N PHE A 304 -8.30 9.16 19.27
CA PHE A 304 -9.36 9.62 20.16
C PHE A 304 -8.92 9.69 21.62
N GLU A 305 -8.18 8.68 22.09
CA GLU A 305 -7.61 8.68 23.43
C GLU A 305 -6.68 9.87 23.62
N THR A 306 -5.81 10.16 22.65
CA THR A 306 -4.93 11.34 22.69
C THR A 306 -5.71 12.65 22.71
N PHE A 307 -6.82 12.73 21.96
CA PHE A 307 -7.72 13.88 22.01
C PHE A 307 -8.38 14.07 23.38
N ILE A 308 -8.79 12.98 24.05
CA ILE A 308 -9.40 13.04 25.38
C ILE A 308 -8.36 13.41 26.44
N ASP A 309 -7.20 12.76 26.42
CA ASP A 309 -6.17 12.91 27.45
C ASP A 309 -5.30 14.16 27.25
N GLY A 310 -5.24 14.70 26.04
CA GLY A 310 -4.41 15.85 25.67
C GLY A 310 -2.91 15.52 25.63
N VAL A 311 -2.54 14.25 25.68
CA VAL A 311 -1.15 13.77 25.73
C VAL A 311 -0.96 12.65 24.71
N ALA A 312 -0.03 12.85 23.76
CA ALA A 312 0.32 11.83 22.79
C ALA A 312 1.28 10.78 23.39
N PRO A 313 1.07 9.48 23.13
CA PRO A 313 2.04 8.45 23.47
C PRO A 313 3.35 8.62 22.67
N SER A 314 4.44 8.05 23.17
CA SER A 314 5.68 7.97 22.40
C SER A 314 5.57 6.88 21.32
N PRO A 315 6.31 6.98 20.19
CA PRO A 315 6.26 5.99 19.12
C PRO A 315 6.53 4.53 19.53
N ALA A 316 7.29 4.33 20.61
CA ALA A 316 7.55 2.99 21.15
C ALA A 316 6.32 2.32 21.79
N ASN A 317 5.28 3.11 22.09
CA ASN A 317 4.06 2.67 22.76
C ASN A 317 2.82 2.72 21.85
N PHE A 318 2.98 3.04 20.56
CA PHE A 318 1.86 3.01 19.62
C PHE A 318 1.24 1.62 19.57
N LYS A 319 -0.09 1.58 19.48
CA LYS A 319 -0.84 0.32 19.63
C LYS A 319 -0.87 -0.52 18.36
N ALA A 320 -1.08 0.11 17.21
CA ALA A 320 -1.24 -0.62 15.95
C ALA A 320 -0.04 -1.52 15.57
N PRO A 321 1.23 -1.11 15.79
CA PRO A 321 2.40 -1.96 15.53
C PRO A 321 2.44 -3.27 16.33
N LEU A 322 1.61 -3.44 17.36
CA LEU A 322 1.53 -4.72 18.08
C LEU A 322 0.81 -5.81 17.25
N TYR A 323 -0.05 -5.39 16.31
CA TYR A 323 -0.88 -6.29 15.51
C TYR A 323 -0.27 -6.62 14.14
N VAL A 324 0.70 -5.83 13.67
CA VAL A 324 1.33 -6.06 12.36
C VAL A 324 2.17 -7.35 12.35
N PRO A 325 2.31 -8.02 11.19
CA PRO A 325 3.25 -9.12 11.02
C PRO A 325 4.68 -8.78 11.49
N ASP A 326 5.33 -9.71 12.17
CA ASP A 326 6.75 -9.69 12.48
C ASP A 326 7.55 -9.74 11.17
N LEU A 327 8.05 -8.57 10.76
CA LEU A 327 8.76 -8.39 9.50
C LEU A 327 10.04 -9.22 9.42
N ASN A 328 10.72 -9.45 10.55
CA ASN A 328 11.91 -10.31 10.56
C ASN A 328 11.54 -11.78 10.40
N ALA A 329 10.45 -12.23 11.03
CA ALA A 329 9.95 -13.59 10.84
C ALA A 329 9.46 -13.83 9.41
N ALA A 330 8.83 -12.84 8.76
CA ALA A 330 8.38 -12.93 7.38
C ALA A 330 9.53 -13.14 6.38
N GLN A 331 10.72 -12.63 6.68
CA GLN A 331 11.94 -12.85 5.88
C GLN A 331 12.47 -14.28 5.98
N ASN A 332 12.10 -15.05 7.02
CA ASN A 332 12.63 -16.38 7.23
C ASN A 332 11.96 -17.41 6.29
N PRO A 333 12.70 -18.03 5.35
CA PRO A 333 12.14 -18.98 4.41
C PRO A 333 11.84 -20.35 5.02
N ALA A 334 12.15 -20.60 6.30
CA ALA A 334 11.88 -21.89 6.94
C ALA A 334 10.38 -22.16 7.13
N ASN A 335 9.59 -21.12 7.40
CA ASN A 335 8.17 -21.23 7.72
C ASN A 335 7.25 -20.90 6.52
N ASN A 336 7.84 -20.52 5.38
CA ASN A 336 7.13 -20.07 4.19
C ASN A 336 7.74 -20.71 2.94
N PHE A 337 7.08 -20.61 1.79
CA PHE A 337 7.71 -20.96 0.51
C PHE A 337 8.89 -20.04 0.22
N SER A 338 9.82 -20.48 -0.64
CA SER A 338 11.06 -19.75 -0.90
C SER A 338 10.78 -18.40 -1.56
N PRO A 339 11.27 -17.28 -1.02
CA PRO A 339 11.13 -15.99 -1.69
C PRO A 339 11.90 -15.99 -3.02
N LEU A 340 11.31 -15.36 -4.05
CA LEU A 340 11.97 -15.16 -5.35
C LEU A 340 13.25 -14.32 -5.21
N PHE A 341 13.23 -13.30 -4.34
CA PHE A 341 14.40 -12.50 -3.98
C PHE A 341 14.55 -12.44 -2.45
N LYS A 342 15.77 -12.53 -1.93
CA LYS A 342 16.03 -12.33 -0.50
C LYS A 342 17.34 -11.59 -0.26
N MET A 343 17.44 -10.95 0.90
CA MET A 343 18.71 -10.40 1.38
C MET A 343 19.57 -11.49 2.02
N GLU A 344 20.87 -11.46 1.75
CA GLU A 344 21.89 -12.20 2.49
C GLU A 344 23.10 -11.28 2.69
N GLY A 345 23.20 -10.71 3.90
CA GLY A 345 24.12 -9.60 4.14
C GLY A 345 23.76 -8.38 3.28
N ASP A 346 24.72 -7.90 2.51
CA ASP A 346 24.58 -6.77 1.58
C ASP A 346 24.10 -7.18 0.18
N LYS A 347 23.91 -8.47 -0.07
CA LYS A 347 23.55 -8.99 -1.39
C LYS A 347 22.06 -9.28 -1.49
N VAL A 348 21.51 -8.97 -2.67
CA VAL A 348 20.21 -9.51 -3.10
C VAL A 348 20.47 -10.81 -3.85
N LEU A 349 19.95 -11.90 -3.31
CA LEU A 349 19.97 -13.21 -3.97
C LEU A 349 18.65 -13.47 -4.68
N ARG A 350 18.70 -14.17 -5.82
CA ARG A 350 17.53 -14.65 -6.54
C ARG A 350 17.41 -16.16 -6.39
N ARG A 351 16.18 -16.69 -6.28
CA ARG A 351 15.90 -18.13 -6.36
C ARG A 351 16.53 -18.73 -7.62
N LYS A 352 17.18 -19.90 -7.51
CA LYS A 352 17.91 -20.51 -8.64
C LYS A 352 16.93 -20.95 -9.72
N ASP A 353 16.00 -21.83 -9.38
CA ASP A 353 14.83 -22.13 -10.20
C ASP A 353 13.70 -21.15 -9.87
N VAL A 354 13.55 -20.14 -10.73
CA VAL A 354 12.51 -19.12 -10.54
C VAL A 354 11.11 -19.73 -10.57
N ASN A 355 10.88 -20.88 -11.19
CA ASN A 355 9.54 -21.47 -11.28
C ASN A 355 9.20 -22.45 -10.15
N ASP A 356 10.14 -22.76 -9.25
CA ASP A 356 9.91 -23.66 -8.12
C ASP A 356 9.86 -22.91 -6.78
N LEU A 357 8.66 -22.69 -6.23
CA LEU A 357 8.42 -22.07 -4.92
C LEU A 357 9.00 -22.88 -3.75
N ASN A 358 9.45 -24.10 -4.00
CA ASN A 358 10.07 -24.97 -3.00
C ASN A 358 11.60 -24.98 -3.13
N ASP A 359 12.16 -24.36 -4.16
CA ASP A 359 13.61 -24.25 -4.34
C ASP A 359 14.20 -23.33 -3.26
N LYS A 360 14.88 -23.93 -2.29
CA LYS A 360 15.60 -23.25 -1.20
C LYS A 360 17.06 -22.97 -1.56
N HIS A 361 17.40 -22.91 -2.86
CA HIS A 361 18.69 -22.46 -3.32
C HIS A 361 18.59 -21.08 -3.95
N TRP A 362 19.51 -20.21 -3.57
CA TRP A 362 19.61 -18.87 -4.14
C TRP A 362 20.98 -18.66 -4.77
N THR A 363 21.06 -17.71 -5.69
CA THR A 363 22.30 -17.31 -6.38
C THR A 363 22.45 -15.79 -6.33
N ASN A 364 23.68 -15.32 -6.20
CA ASN A 364 24.06 -13.92 -6.46
C ASN A 364 24.54 -13.69 -7.90
N ASP A 365 24.71 -14.76 -8.69
CA ASP A 365 25.02 -14.70 -10.11
C ASP A 365 23.72 -14.65 -10.91
N TRP A 366 23.16 -13.45 -11.03
CA TRP A 366 21.96 -13.15 -11.80
C TRP A 366 21.99 -11.70 -12.27
N TRP A 367 21.21 -11.40 -13.32
CA TRP A 367 21.11 -10.07 -13.91
C TRP A 367 19.65 -9.66 -14.04
N GLY A 368 19.36 -8.36 -13.92
CA GLY A 368 17.98 -7.85 -13.98
C GLY A 368 17.27 -8.21 -15.28
N TRP A 369 17.93 -7.98 -16.43
CA TRP A 369 17.33 -8.27 -17.75
C TRP A 369 17.09 -9.75 -18.00
N SER A 370 18.06 -10.61 -17.66
CA SER A 370 17.89 -12.06 -17.81
C SER A 370 16.79 -12.58 -16.89
N THR A 371 16.69 -12.03 -15.67
CA THR A 371 15.62 -12.37 -14.72
C THR A 371 14.26 -11.92 -15.25
N TYR A 372 14.14 -10.70 -15.77
CA TYR A 372 12.90 -10.25 -16.40
C TYR A 372 12.46 -11.18 -17.55
N LEU A 373 13.39 -11.61 -18.42
CA LEU A 373 13.07 -12.53 -19.51
C LEU A 373 12.63 -13.92 -19.04
N LEU A 374 13.09 -14.37 -17.88
CA LEU A 374 12.61 -15.61 -17.24
C LEU A 374 11.22 -15.43 -16.63
N LEU A 375 10.90 -14.24 -16.12
CA LEU A 375 9.65 -13.92 -15.43
C LEU A 375 8.55 -13.39 -16.37
N LYS A 376 8.84 -13.00 -17.62
CA LYS A 376 7.81 -12.42 -18.52
C LYS A 376 6.58 -13.33 -18.73
N ASP A 377 6.78 -14.65 -18.65
CA ASP A 377 5.74 -15.68 -18.79
C ASP A 377 5.57 -16.45 -17.47
N TYR A 378 5.75 -15.77 -16.33
CA TYR A 378 5.87 -16.40 -15.02
C TYR A 378 4.65 -17.22 -14.62
N LYS A 379 4.86 -18.52 -14.43
CA LYS A 379 3.86 -19.50 -13.99
C LYS A 379 4.52 -20.50 -13.07
N PRO A 380 4.88 -20.09 -11.85
CA PRO A 380 5.59 -20.99 -10.98
C PRO A 380 4.65 -22.08 -10.45
N ASN A 381 5.22 -23.14 -9.87
CA ASN A 381 4.46 -24.22 -9.26
C ASN A 381 3.69 -23.73 -8.01
N THR A 382 2.89 -24.61 -7.41
CA THR A 382 2.25 -24.32 -6.13
C THR A 382 3.22 -24.55 -4.97
N PRO A 383 3.15 -23.74 -3.90
CA PRO A 383 3.85 -24.03 -2.65
C PRO A 383 3.48 -25.42 -2.15
N LEU A 384 4.47 -26.16 -1.63
CA LEU A 384 4.19 -27.32 -0.78
C LEU A 384 3.69 -26.85 0.61
N PRO A 385 2.86 -27.66 1.29
CA PRO A 385 2.26 -27.31 2.58
C PRO A 385 3.24 -26.91 3.69
#